data_AF-A0AAD5HAZ9-F1
#
_entry.id   AF-A0AAD5HAZ9-F1
#
_cell.length_a   1.000
_cell.length_b   1.000
_cell.length_c   1.000
_cell.angle_alpha   90.00
_cell.angle_beta   90.00
_cell.angle_gamma   90.00
#
_symmetry.space_group_name_H-M   'P 1'
#
loop_
_entity.id
_entity.type
_entity.pdbx_description
1 polymer ?
#
loop_
_entity_poly.entity_id
_entity_poly.type
_entity_poly.pdbx_seq_one_letter_code
_entity_poly.pdbx_strand_id
1 'polypeptide(L)'
;KGPWTEEEDRLLREGVTKFPKKQWSKIADMIVGRTDDQCAKRWRESLDPNIDRSSWTEEEDGLLLRKYDEYGTQWQKIALFFPGRPGLHCRNRW
;
A
#
# COMPACT_ATOMS: atom_id res chain seq x y z
N LYS A 1 4.97 -16.60 -4.77
CA LYS A 1 4.60 -16.79 -3.35
C LYS A 1 3.13 -16.45 -3.14
N GLY A 2 2.45 -17.09 -2.20
CA GLY A 2 1.02 -16.89 -1.91
C GLY A 2 0.68 -15.59 -1.15
N PRO A 3 -0.53 -15.50 -0.57
CA PRO A 3 -0.96 -14.35 0.23
C PRO A 3 -0.01 -14.08 1.40
N TRP A 4 -0.01 -12.84 1.90
CA TRP A 4 0.78 -12.46 3.08
C TRP A 4 0.18 -13.08 4.34
N THR A 5 1.02 -13.71 5.16
CA THR A 5 0.58 -14.25 6.46
C THR A 5 0.72 -13.21 7.56
N GLU A 6 0.01 -13.43 8.67
CA GLU A 6 0.09 -12.59 9.88
C GLU A 6 1.54 -12.47 10.38
N GLU A 7 2.30 -13.57 10.32
CA GLU A 7 3.70 -13.62 10.74
C GLU A 7 4.62 -12.81 9.81
N GLU A 8 4.42 -12.90 8.49
CA GLU A 8 5.15 -12.07 7.54
C GLU A 8 4.84 -10.58 7.77
N ASP A 9 3.58 -10.23 8.01
CA ASP A 9 3.19 -8.85 8.30
C ASP A 9 3.75 -8.38 9.66
N ARG A 10 3.84 -9.25 10.67
CA ARG A 10 4.48 -8.95 11.96
C ARG A 10 5.97 -8.64 11.77
N LEU A 11 6.70 -9.49 11.05
CA LEU A 11 8.11 -9.29 10.73
C LEU A 11 8.32 -8.01 9.91
N LEU A 12 7.41 -7.70 8.99
CA LEU A 12 7.49 -6.48 8.18
C LEU A 12 7.35 -5.23 9.05
N ARG A 13 6.39 -5.21 9.99
CA ARG A 13 6.23 -4.12 10.96
C ARG A 13 7.47 -3.96 11.83
N GLU A 14 7.98 -5.07 12.37
CA GLU A 14 9.20 -5.07 13.19
C GLU A 14 10.41 -4.54 12.40
N GLY A 15 10.58 -4.98 11.15
CA GLY A 15 11.65 -4.53 10.26
C GLY A 15 11.57 -3.04 9.96
N VAL A 16 10.38 -2.50 9.67
CA VAL A 16 10.21 -1.05 9.43
C VAL A 16 10.48 -0.23 10.68
N THR A 17 10.07 -0.70 11.86
CA THR A 17 10.41 -0.06 13.14
C THR A 17 11.91 -0.09 13.41
N LYS A 18 12.58 -1.23 13.12
CA LYS A 18 14.02 -1.42 13.32
C LYS A 18 14.88 -0.63 12.33
N PHE A 19 14.40 -0.46 11.10
CA PHE A 19 15.11 0.24 10.03
C PHE A 19 14.32 1.50 9.61
N PRO A 20 14.48 2.64 10.31
CA PRO A 20 13.65 3.84 10.09
C PRO A 20 13.80 4.45 8.70
N LYS A 21 14.92 4.17 8.01
CA LYS A 21 15.13 4.56 6.60
C LYS A 21 14.45 3.60 5.59
N LYS A 22 13.59 2.68 6.04
CA LYS A 22 12.89 1.69 5.21
C LYS A 22 13.87 0.95 4.27
N GLN A 23 14.94 0.40 4.86
CA GLN A 23 15.95 -0.38 4.14
C GLN A 23 15.36 -1.73 3.72
N TRP A 24 14.54 -1.74 2.67
CA TRP A 24 13.72 -2.87 2.26
C TRP A 24 14.50 -4.16 2.02
N SER A 25 15.73 -4.08 1.51
CA SER A 25 16.60 -5.24 1.34
C SER A 25 16.88 -5.94 2.68
N LYS A 26 17.23 -5.19 3.73
CA LYS A 26 17.45 -5.75 5.08
C LYS A 26 16.17 -6.28 5.72
N ILE A 27 15.04 -5.66 5.39
CA ILE A 27 13.73 -6.10 5.88
C ILE A 27 13.33 -7.41 5.19
N ALA A 28 13.57 -7.54 3.89
CA ALA A 28 13.30 -8.75 3.13
C ALA A 28 14.15 -9.94 3.61
N ASP A 29 15.39 -9.70 4.05
CA ASP A 29 16.24 -10.74 4.65
C ASP A 29 15.60 -11.37 5.91
N MET A 30 14.74 -10.63 6.62
CA MET A 30 14.00 -11.14 7.78
C MET A 30 12.76 -11.96 7.38
N ILE A 31 12.27 -11.83 6.14
CA ILE A 31 11.01 -12.44 5.67
C ILE A 31 11.33 -13.43 4.54
N VAL A 32 11.72 -14.64 4.95
CA VAL A 32 12.18 -15.70 4.04
C VAL A 32 11.22 -15.89 2.87
N GLY A 33 11.73 -15.68 1.65
CA GLY A 33 10.99 -15.88 0.40
C GLY A 33 10.10 -14.71 -0.05
N ARG A 34 10.18 -13.54 0.60
CA ARG A 34 9.70 -12.27 0.05
C ARG A 34 10.88 -11.45 -0.45
N THR A 35 10.67 -10.71 -1.54
CA THR A 35 11.66 -9.74 -2.02
C THR A 35 11.46 -8.38 -1.35
N ASP A 36 12.47 -7.54 -1.44
CA ASP A 36 12.43 -6.14 -0.99
C ASP A 36 11.31 -5.34 -1.67
N ASP A 37 11.13 -5.49 -2.98
CA ASP A 37 9.99 -4.89 -3.70
C ASP A 37 8.63 -5.34 -3.16
N GLN A 38 8.49 -6.63 -2.85
CA GLN A 38 7.26 -7.18 -2.28
C GLN A 38 7.01 -6.62 -0.88
N CYS A 39 8.05 -6.52 -0.05
CA CYS A 39 7.98 -5.92 1.29
C CYS A 39 7.57 -4.44 1.21
N ALA A 40 8.23 -3.68 0.34
CA ALA A 40 7.95 -2.25 0.12
C ALA A 40 6.52 -2.03 -0.38
N LYS A 41 6.04 -2.90 -1.28
CA LYS A 41 4.68 -2.85 -1.80
C LYS A 41 3.66 -3.18 -0.72
N ARG A 42 3.84 -4.29 0.01
CA ARG A 42 2.93 -4.69 1.10
C ARG A 42 2.80 -3.62 2.17
N TRP A 43 3.92 -2.99 2.54
CA TRP A 43 3.91 -1.88 3.47
C TRP A 43 3.06 -0.72 2.95
N ARG A 44 3.41 -0.18 1.77
CA ARG A 44 2.75 0.99 1.19
C ARG A 44 1.27 0.77 0.86
N GLU A 45 0.86 -0.46 0.56
CA GLU A 45 -0.50 -0.77 0.13
C GLU A 45 -1.40 -1.31 1.25
N SER A 46 -0.87 -1.70 2.42
CA SER A 46 -1.68 -2.35 3.45
C SER A 46 -1.26 -2.11 4.90
N LEU A 47 0.05 -2.10 5.20
CA LEU A 47 0.54 -2.09 6.58
C LEU A 47 0.94 -0.72 7.11
N ASP A 48 1.19 0.26 6.24
CA ASP A 48 1.57 1.60 6.67
C ASP A 48 0.47 2.18 7.59
N PRO A 49 0.80 2.66 8.80
CA PRO A 49 -0.18 3.25 9.70
C PRO A 49 -0.81 4.53 9.14
N ASN A 50 -0.15 5.20 8.20
CA ASN A 50 -0.69 6.39 7.52
C ASN A 50 -1.74 6.05 6.45
N ILE A 51 -2.01 4.77 6.20
CA ILE A 51 -3.10 4.37 5.30
C ILE A 51 -4.43 4.67 5.98
N ASP A 52 -5.26 5.44 5.28
CA ASP A 52 -6.62 5.70 5.67
C ASP A 52 -7.47 4.43 5.47
N ARG A 53 -8.08 3.99 6.57
CA ARG A 53 -8.97 2.83 6.63
C ARG A 53 -10.43 3.24 6.86
N SER A 54 -10.72 4.53 6.81
CA SER A 54 -12.08 5.06 6.86
C SER A 54 -12.86 4.70 5.59
N SER A 55 -14.18 4.73 5.71
CA SER A 55 -15.08 4.57 4.57
C SER A 55 -14.80 5.65 3.54
N TRP A 56 -15.01 5.33 2.26
CA TRP A 56 -14.98 6.32 1.18
C TRP A 56 -16.13 7.30 1.32
N THR A 57 -15.85 8.58 1.20
CA THR A 57 -16.90 9.61 1.13
C THR A 57 -17.41 9.79 -0.30
N GLU A 58 -18.60 10.38 -0.45
CA GLU A 58 -19.17 10.66 -1.77
C GLU A 58 -18.30 11.63 -2.58
N GLU A 59 -17.60 12.55 -1.91
CA GLU A 59 -16.65 13.46 -2.54
C GLU A 59 -15.44 12.71 -3.09
N GLU A 60 -14.93 11.72 -2.34
CA GLU A 60 -13.83 10.89 -2.77
C GLU A 60 -14.22 10.00 -3.96
N ASP A 61 -15.43 9.43 -3.94
CA ASP A 61 -15.96 8.67 -5.07
C ASP A 61 -16.13 9.54 -6.31
N GLY A 62 -16.69 10.74 -6.15
CA GLY A 62 -16.82 11.72 -7.23
C GLY A 62 -15.47 12.11 -7.82
N LEU A 63 -14.45 12.28 -6.97
CA LEU A 63 -13.08 12.53 -7.41
C LEU A 63 -12.48 11.31 -8.13
N LEU A 64 -12.74 10.10 -7.63
CA LEU A 64 -12.22 8.85 -8.18
C LEU A 64 -12.74 8.64 -9.60
N LEU A 65 -14.05 8.84 -9.82
CA LEU A 65 -14.69 8.78 -11.13
C LEU A 65 -14.06 9.77 -12.12
N ARG A 66 -13.89 11.03 -11.71
CA ARG A 66 -13.27 12.06 -12.57
C ARG A 66 -11.83 11.72 -12.93
N LYS A 67 -11.06 11.23 -11.95
CA LYS A 67 -9.65 10.88 -12.18
C LYS A 67 -9.50 9.60 -12.99
N TYR A 68 -10.45 8.67 -12.90
CA TYR A 68 -10.51 7.52 -13.78
C TYR A 68 -10.82 7.93 -15.23
N ASP A 69 -11.71 8.89 -15.47
CA ASP A 69 -11.96 9.42 -16.82
C ASP A 69 -10.69 10.05 -17.44
N GLU A 70 -9.90 10.76 -16.63
CA GLU A 70 -8.65 11.42 -17.06
C GLU A 70 -7.48 10.44 -17.27
N TYR A 71 -7.31 9.45 -16.39
CA TYR A 71 -6.11 8.60 -16.34
C TYR A 71 -6.37 7.11 -16.62
N GLY A 72 -7.62 6.66 -16.71
CA GLY A 72 -8.01 5.26 -16.82
C GLY A 72 -7.55 4.42 -15.62
N THR A 73 -7.06 3.21 -15.89
CA THR A 73 -6.60 2.25 -14.86
C THR A 73 -5.23 2.57 -14.25
N GLN A 74 -4.72 3.80 -14.40
CA GLN A 74 -3.44 4.23 -13.84
C GLN A 74 -3.56 4.53 -12.34
N TRP A 75 -3.93 3.54 -11.54
CA TRP A 75 -4.26 3.69 -10.12
C TRP A 75 -3.17 4.33 -9.26
N GLN A 76 -1.89 4.12 -9.60
CA GLN A 76 -0.78 4.77 -8.90
C GLN A 76 -0.78 6.29 -9.12
N LYS A 77 -1.20 6.78 -10.29
CA LYS A 77 -1.37 8.22 -10.55
C LYS A 77 -2.61 8.76 -9.85
N ILE A 78 -3.70 8.01 -9.90
CA ILE A 78 -4.96 8.38 -9.24
C ILE A 78 -4.77 8.52 -7.72
N ALA A 79 -4.04 7.59 -7.09
CA ALA A 79 -3.74 7.62 -5.66
C ALA A 79 -2.99 8.87 -5.19
N LEU A 80 -2.29 9.59 -6.08
CA LEU A 80 -1.65 10.86 -5.72
C LEU A 80 -2.67 11.94 -5.30
N PHE A 81 -3.93 11.79 -5.70
CA PHE A 81 -5.02 12.70 -5.34
C PHE A 81 -5.76 12.27 -4.06
N PHE A 82 -5.42 11.10 -3.48
CA PHE A 82 -6.05 10.58 -2.27
C PHE A 82 -4.99 10.37 -1.18
N PRO A 83 -4.71 11.39 -0.34
CA PRO A 83 -3.79 11.26 0.78
C PRO A 83 -4.20 10.08 1.67
N GLY A 84 -3.27 9.17 1.93
CA GLY A 84 -3.54 7.98 2.74
C GLY A 84 -4.29 6.84 2.03
N ARG A 85 -4.74 6.98 0.78
CA ARG A 85 -5.32 5.85 0.01
C ARG A 85 -4.39 5.43 -1.14
N PRO A 86 -3.65 4.31 -1.00
CA PRO A 86 -2.78 3.80 -2.04
C PRO A 86 -3.55 3.36 -3.30
N GLY A 87 -2.87 3.20 -4.43
CA GLY A 87 -3.52 2.81 -5.69
C GLY A 87 -4.31 1.50 -5.61
N LEU A 88 -3.92 0.58 -4.72
CA LEU A 88 -4.69 -0.62 -4.43
C LEU A 88 -6.09 -0.30 -3.85
N HIS A 89 -6.19 0.69 -2.95
CA HIS A 89 -7.47 1.14 -2.40
C HIS A 89 -8.36 1.74 -3.48
N CYS A 90 -7.81 2.62 -4.34
CA CYS A 90 -8.56 3.22 -5.45
C CYS A 90 -9.11 2.14 -6.39
N ARG A 91 -8.27 1.15 -6.74
CA ARG A 91 -8.70 0.01 -7.58
C ARG A 91 -9.76 -0.85 -6.92
N ASN A 92 -9.68 -1.07 -5.61
CA ASN A 92 -10.66 -1.89 -4.89
C ASN A 92 -11.99 -1.16 -4.69
N ARG A 93 -12.00 0.17 -4.78
CA ARG A 93 -13.20 0.98 -4.69
C ARG A 93 -13.96 1.08 -6.01
N TRP A 94 -13.22 1.24 -7.12
CA TRP A 94 -13.76 1.27 -8.48
C TRP A 94 -14.40 -0.07 -8.86
#